data_AF-A0A942YBT0-F1
#
_entry.id   AF-A0A942YBT0-F1
#
_cell.length_a   1.000
_cell.length_b   1.000
_cell.length_c   1.000
_cell.angle_alpha   90.00
_cell.angle_beta   90.00
_cell.angle_gamma   90.00
#
_symmetry.space_group_name_H-M   'P 1'
#
loop_
_entity.id
_entity.type
_entity.pdbx_description
1 polymer ?
#
loop_
_entity_poly.entity_id
_entity_poly.type
_entity_poly.pdbx_seq_one_letter_code
_entity_poly.pdbx_strand_id
1 'polypeptide(L)'
;MVVENKLTKKLYRRLMLRDLFLGSKSSLFILLLYIMWWRILYTITKIGQLKTNIPIFIGISFLLLFMFIHIFVTYRKLVKREINAKPVHPNFWKWTVILFSLVTMVGGYYVGSNAVNFNGTLAWQIQELKTETRVKLENDNFYTTKLDGIIDSVNEKMKLEPYLMTNDLRIDFEKDGTIAEIYIYIYGFDQDKKLQSGYLIYFDKKKNNKVKIHKQDWNGEGTTVYDPNNDLSIVINMLKWIPVKEEVKRWNEGRYAVLYKGIRNWGITRDGIHYIDEKGKAIPSIADPGNSGPTISLYIPGKEDMIPPQRYIYKPFFREE
;
A
#
# COMPACT_ATOMS: atom_id res chain seq x y z
N MET A 1 20.66 -73.33 -13.59
CA MET A 1 20.99 -72.51 -12.40
C MET A 1 20.01 -71.35 -12.36
N VAL A 2 18.94 -71.47 -11.57
CA VAL A 2 17.88 -70.45 -11.49
C VAL A 2 18.32 -69.42 -10.46
N VAL A 3 18.76 -68.25 -10.92
CA VAL A 3 19.10 -67.13 -10.02
C VAL A 3 17.79 -66.48 -9.58
N GLU A 4 17.26 -66.95 -8.45
CA GLU A 4 16.08 -66.37 -7.82
C GLU A 4 16.46 -65.03 -7.16
N ASN A 5 16.36 -63.93 -7.91
CA ASN A 5 16.68 -62.59 -7.43
C ASN A 5 15.57 -62.10 -6.48
N LYS A 6 15.64 -62.49 -5.19
CA LYS A 6 14.72 -62.01 -4.15
C LYS A 6 14.99 -60.54 -3.84
N LEU A 7 14.13 -59.67 -4.35
CA LEU A 7 14.10 -58.25 -3.99
C LEU A 7 13.93 -58.10 -2.46
N THR A 8 14.80 -57.35 -1.80
CA THR A 8 14.62 -57.07 -0.37
C THR A 8 13.34 -56.24 -0.15
N LYS A 9 12.57 -56.52 0.91
CA LYS A 9 11.29 -55.85 1.24
C LYS A 9 11.40 -54.31 1.24
N LYS A 10 12.56 -53.77 1.62
CA LYS A 10 12.87 -52.34 1.60
C LYS A 10 13.03 -51.79 0.18
N LEU A 11 13.72 -52.53 -0.69
CA LEU A 11 13.90 -52.15 -2.11
C LEU A 11 12.55 -52.20 -2.84
N TYR A 12 11.74 -53.24 -2.59
CA TYR A 12 10.41 -53.38 -3.16
C TYR A 12 9.49 -52.20 -2.82
N ARG A 13 9.44 -51.81 -1.53
CA ARG A 13 8.65 -50.64 -1.09
C ARG A 13 9.10 -49.35 -1.76
N ARG A 14 10.41 -49.12 -1.90
CA ARG A 14 10.96 -47.94 -2.58
C ARG A 14 10.58 -47.91 -4.06
N LEU A 15 10.71 -49.04 -4.75
CA LEU A 15 10.38 -49.15 -6.18
C LEU A 15 8.88 -48.92 -6.42
N MET A 16 8.01 -49.54 -5.61
CA MET A 16 6.56 -49.32 -5.71
C MET A 16 6.17 -47.86 -5.47
N LEU A 17 6.72 -47.22 -4.43
CA LEU A 17 6.41 -45.82 -4.15
C LEU A 17 6.87 -44.91 -5.30
N ARG A 18 8.08 -45.14 -5.82
CA ARG A 18 8.62 -44.42 -6.98
C ARG A 18 7.72 -44.61 -8.20
N ASP A 19 7.33 -45.84 -8.51
CA ASP A 19 6.56 -46.14 -9.71
C ASP A 19 5.12 -45.56 -9.62
N LEU A 20 4.52 -45.53 -8.42
CA LEU A 20 3.23 -44.86 -8.19
C LEU A 20 3.31 -43.33 -8.34
N PHE A 21 4.36 -42.70 -7.80
CA PHE A 21 4.51 -41.24 -7.83
C PHE A 21 5.00 -40.70 -9.18
N LEU A 22 5.94 -41.41 -9.82
CA LEU A 22 6.71 -40.90 -10.96
C LEU A 22 6.51 -41.72 -12.23
N GLY A 23 6.09 -42.98 -12.12
CA GLY A 23 5.93 -43.89 -13.26
C GLY A 23 4.49 -44.08 -13.74
N SER A 24 3.50 -43.61 -12.98
CA SER A 24 2.08 -43.82 -13.27
C SER A 24 1.48 -42.68 -14.09
N LYS A 25 0.34 -42.90 -14.75
CA LYS A 25 -0.40 -41.84 -15.45
C LYS A 25 -0.77 -40.66 -14.53
N SER A 26 -0.91 -40.91 -13.23
CA SER A 26 -1.18 -39.88 -12.21
C SER A 26 -0.04 -38.87 -12.09
N SER A 27 1.20 -39.23 -12.43
CA SER A 27 2.34 -38.31 -12.36
C SER A 27 2.22 -37.15 -13.35
N LEU A 28 1.65 -37.39 -14.54
CA LEU A 28 1.36 -36.36 -15.55
C LEU A 28 0.29 -35.38 -15.07
N PHE A 29 -0.77 -35.88 -14.43
CA PHE A 29 -1.81 -35.02 -13.83
C PHE A 29 -1.26 -34.17 -12.69
N ILE A 30 -0.46 -34.76 -11.79
CA ILE A 30 0.20 -34.03 -10.70
C ILE A 30 1.13 -32.96 -11.26
N LEU A 31 1.89 -33.28 -12.30
CA LEU A 31 2.78 -32.32 -12.94
C LEU A 31 2.01 -31.14 -13.55
N LEU A 32 0.89 -31.38 -14.23
CA LEU A 32 0.05 -30.32 -14.79
C LEU A 32 -0.48 -29.41 -13.69
N LEU A 33 -1.02 -29.99 -12.61
CA LEU A 33 -1.48 -29.24 -11.43
C LEU A 33 -0.34 -28.46 -10.78
N TYR A 34 0.86 -29.04 -10.71
CA TYR A 34 2.05 -28.41 -10.15
C TYR A 34 2.55 -27.23 -11.01
N ILE A 35 2.51 -27.34 -12.34
CA ILE A 35 2.78 -26.23 -13.25
C ILE A 35 1.76 -25.11 -13.06
N MET A 36 0.47 -25.45 -12.99
CA MET A 36 -0.58 -24.46 -12.71
C MET A 36 -0.38 -23.79 -11.34
N TRP A 37 0.01 -24.56 -10.32
CA TRP A 37 0.30 -24.06 -8.98
C TRP A 37 1.43 -23.02 -9.00
N TRP A 38 2.55 -23.31 -9.67
CA TRP A 38 3.64 -22.33 -9.84
C TRP A 38 3.21 -21.10 -10.62
N ARG A 39 2.43 -21.27 -11.70
CA ARG A 39 1.92 -20.15 -12.50
C ARG A 39 1.03 -19.22 -11.67
N ILE A 40 0.13 -19.76 -10.86
CA ILE A 40 -0.73 -18.95 -10.00
C ILE A 40 0.08 -18.29 -8.90
N LEU A 41 1.03 -19.00 -8.28
CA LEU A 41 1.92 -18.43 -7.28
C LEU A 41 2.74 -17.26 -7.85
N TYR A 42 3.27 -17.40 -9.07
CA TYR A 42 3.92 -16.29 -9.79
C TYR A 42 2.98 -15.11 -10.05
N THR A 43 1.73 -15.39 -10.43
CA THR A 43 0.74 -14.33 -10.66
C THR A 43 0.41 -13.58 -9.37
N ILE A 44 0.34 -14.29 -8.24
CA ILE A 44 0.16 -13.70 -6.92
C ILE A 44 1.36 -12.81 -6.57
N THR A 45 2.60 -13.30 -6.70
CA THR A 45 3.78 -12.53 -6.30
C THR A 45 4.02 -11.32 -7.20
N LYS A 46 3.85 -11.46 -8.52
CA LYS A 46 4.07 -10.38 -9.48
C LYS A 46 2.94 -9.36 -9.51
N ILE A 47 1.69 -9.80 -9.63
CA ILE A 47 0.52 -8.94 -9.93
C ILE A 47 -0.27 -8.57 -8.66
N GLY A 48 -0.19 -9.34 -7.56
CA GLY A 48 -0.85 -8.99 -6.30
C GLY A 48 -2.39 -9.10 -6.32
N GLN A 49 -2.96 -9.83 -7.28
CA GLN A 49 -4.42 -10.09 -7.38
C GLN A 49 -4.88 -11.13 -6.34
N LEU A 50 -4.76 -10.78 -5.06
CA LEU A 50 -4.97 -11.71 -3.95
C LEU A 50 -6.39 -12.28 -3.92
N LYS A 51 -7.42 -11.44 -4.12
CA LYS A 51 -8.83 -11.86 -4.01
C LYS A 51 -9.20 -12.96 -5.01
N THR A 52 -8.68 -12.89 -6.23
CA THR A 52 -9.00 -13.86 -7.30
C THR A 52 -8.11 -15.08 -7.24
N ASN A 53 -6.80 -14.89 -7.01
CA ASN A 53 -5.82 -15.97 -7.17
C ASN A 53 -5.62 -16.80 -5.90
N ILE A 54 -5.85 -16.26 -4.69
CA ILE A 54 -5.72 -17.03 -3.44
C ILE A 54 -6.72 -18.21 -3.40
N PRO A 55 -8.03 -18.04 -3.69
CA PRO A 55 -8.95 -19.18 -3.69
C PRO A 55 -8.55 -20.28 -4.68
N ILE A 56 -8.08 -19.90 -5.88
CA ILE A 56 -7.64 -20.87 -6.90
C ILE A 56 -6.37 -21.59 -6.44
N PHE A 57 -5.40 -20.85 -5.89
CA PHE A 57 -4.18 -21.43 -5.30
C PHE A 57 -4.50 -22.45 -4.21
N ILE A 58 -5.42 -22.12 -3.31
CA ILE A 58 -5.89 -23.01 -2.25
C ILE A 58 -6.57 -24.24 -2.84
N GLY A 59 -7.44 -24.07 -3.83
CA GLY A 59 -8.13 -25.18 -4.52
C GLY A 59 -7.15 -26.17 -5.17
N ILE A 60 -6.14 -25.67 -5.89
CA ILE A 60 -5.10 -26.52 -6.49
C ILE A 60 -4.23 -27.18 -5.41
N SER A 61 -3.91 -26.47 -4.34
CA SER A 61 -3.15 -27.03 -3.21
C SER A 61 -3.89 -28.19 -2.55
N PHE A 62 -5.22 -28.06 -2.36
CA PHE A 62 -6.07 -29.14 -1.87
C PHE A 62 -6.16 -30.32 -2.84
N LEU A 63 -6.26 -30.07 -4.15
CA LEU A 63 -6.27 -31.14 -5.16
C LEU A 63 -4.94 -31.91 -5.18
N LEU A 64 -3.80 -31.20 -5.12
CA LEU A 64 -2.48 -31.82 -5.01
C LEU A 64 -2.38 -32.67 -3.73
N LEU A 65 -2.80 -32.13 -2.58
CA LEU A 65 -2.82 -32.86 -1.31
C LEU A 65 -3.69 -34.12 -1.39
N PHE A 66 -4.89 -34.01 -1.97
CA PHE A 66 -5.78 -35.14 -2.19
C PHE A 66 -5.14 -36.23 -3.06
N MET A 67 -4.46 -35.85 -4.15
CA MET A 67 -3.73 -36.80 -4.99
C MET A 67 -2.60 -37.49 -4.23
N PHE A 68 -1.85 -36.77 -3.39
CA PHE A 68 -0.82 -37.37 -2.54
C PHE A 68 -1.41 -38.36 -1.53
N ILE A 69 -2.54 -38.02 -0.90
CA ILE A 69 -3.27 -38.93 0.01
C ILE A 69 -3.75 -40.17 -0.75
N HIS A 70 -4.32 -40.00 -1.94
CA HIS A 70 -4.80 -41.10 -2.77
C HIS A 70 -3.67 -42.06 -3.18
N ILE A 71 -2.52 -41.53 -3.58
CA ILE A 71 -1.33 -42.34 -3.88
C ILE A 71 -0.86 -43.09 -2.63
N PHE A 72 -0.83 -42.43 -1.47
CA PHE A 72 -0.42 -43.05 -0.21
C PHE A 72 -1.34 -44.19 0.23
N VAL A 73 -2.66 -44.01 0.09
CA VAL A 73 -3.65 -45.06 0.37
C VAL A 73 -3.48 -46.23 -0.60
N THR A 74 -3.29 -45.96 -1.89
CA THR A 74 -3.06 -46.99 -2.93
C THR A 74 -1.78 -47.77 -2.65
N TYR A 75 -0.70 -47.07 -2.30
CA TYR A 75 0.56 -47.67 -1.84
C TYR A 75 0.33 -48.61 -0.64
N ARG A 76 -0.38 -48.17 0.41
CA ARG A 76 -0.69 -49.01 1.57
C ARG A 76 -1.49 -50.26 1.20
N LYS A 77 -2.47 -50.14 0.31
CA LYS A 77 -3.27 -51.27 -0.19
C LYS A 77 -2.42 -52.28 -0.96
N LEU A 78 -1.54 -51.81 -1.84
CA LEU A 78 -0.66 -52.67 -2.64
C LEU A 78 0.38 -53.40 -1.79
N VAL A 79 1.01 -52.71 -0.83
CA VAL A 79 1.96 -53.35 0.11
C VAL A 79 1.27 -54.40 0.99
N LYS A 80 -0.01 -54.22 1.31
CA LYS A 80 -0.80 -55.19 2.09
C LYS A 80 -1.23 -56.40 1.25
N ARG A 81 -1.46 -56.23 -0.06
CA ARG A 81 -1.97 -57.27 -0.95
C ARG A 81 -0.92 -58.28 -1.41
N GLU A 82 0.35 -57.91 -1.61
CA GLU A 82 1.38 -58.90 -2.00
C GLU A 82 2.83 -58.40 -1.81
N ILE A 83 3.69 -59.28 -1.26
CA ILE A 83 5.17 -59.15 -1.22
C ILE A 83 5.81 -59.79 -2.47
N ASN A 84 5.03 -60.45 -3.34
CA ASN A 84 5.54 -61.28 -4.45
C ASN A 84 5.30 -60.71 -5.86
N ALA A 85 4.59 -59.57 -6.00
CA ALA A 85 4.38 -58.94 -7.30
C ALA A 85 5.68 -58.26 -7.78
N LYS A 86 6.04 -58.43 -9.06
CA LYS A 86 7.19 -57.71 -9.64
C LYS A 86 6.81 -56.25 -9.88
N PRO A 87 7.60 -55.28 -9.40
CA PRO A 87 7.36 -53.88 -9.73
C PRO A 87 7.53 -53.67 -11.24
N VAL A 88 6.49 -53.16 -11.90
CA VAL A 88 6.56 -52.75 -13.30
C VAL A 88 7.45 -51.51 -13.34
N HIS A 89 8.57 -51.57 -14.07
CA HIS A 89 9.51 -50.45 -14.22
C HIS A 89 9.23 -49.68 -15.51
N PRO A 90 8.31 -48.70 -15.51
CA PRO A 90 8.16 -47.82 -16.66
C PRO A 90 9.44 -46.99 -16.82
N ASN A 91 10.10 -47.09 -17.98
CA ASN A 91 11.32 -46.32 -18.30
C ASN A 91 11.12 -44.80 -18.24
N PHE A 92 9.88 -44.31 -18.16
CA PHE A 92 9.53 -42.89 -18.21
C PHE A 92 9.72 -42.11 -16.89
N TRP A 93 9.94 -42.80 -15.76
CA TRP A 93 10.06 -42.12 -14.46
C TRP A 93 11.24 -41.12 -14.39
N LYS A 94 12.34 -41.40 -15.09
CA LYS A 94 13.52 -40.51 -15.17
C LYS A 94 13.16 -39.16 -15.79
N TRP A 95 12.42 -39.17 -16.89
CA TRP A 95 11.92 -37.97 -17.55
C TRP A 95 10.97 -37.17 -16.67
N THR A 96 10.12 -37.87 -15.93
CA THR A 96 9.20 -37.24 -14.98
C THR A 96 9.97 -36.48 -13.90
N VAL A 97 11.01 -37.08 -13.30
CA VAL A 97 11.86 -36.40 -12.31
C VAL A 97 12.53 -35.15 -12.90
N ILE A 98 13.12 -35.25 -14.09
CA ILE A 98 13.76 -34.11 -14.76
C ILE A 98 12.77 -32.97 -14.94
N LEU A 99 11.54 -33.27 -15.38
CA LEU A 99 10.52 -32.27 -15.64
C LEU A 99 10.03 -31.59 -14.35
N PHE A 100 9.81 -32.35 -13.26
CA PHE A 100 9.50 -31.77 -11.95
C PHE A 100 10.63 -30.85 -11.44
N SER A 101 11.89 -31.27 -11.60
CA SER A 101 13.05 -30.46 -11.22
C SER A 101 13.12 -29.16 -12.03
N LEU A 102 12.91 -29.24 -13.34
CA LEU A 102 12.92 -28.06 -14.23
C LEU A 102 11.80 -27.08 -13.88
N VAL A 103 10.57 -27.58 -13.69
CA VAL A 103 9.44 -26.76 -13.27
C VAL A 103 9.69 -26.10 -11.92
N THR A 104 10.27 -26.83 -10.96
CA THR A 104 10.60 -26.29 -9.63
C THR A 104 11.68 -25.22 -9.71
N MET A 105 12.72 -25.42 -10.52
CA MET A 105 13.82 -24.46 -10.69
C MET A 105 13.31 -23.18 -11.37
N VAL A 106 12.56 -23.31 -12.47
CA VAL A 106 11.99 -22.18 -13.21
C VAL A 106 10.95 -21.44 -12.36
N GLY A 107 10.00 -22.16 -11.76
CA GLY A 107 8.99 -21.59 -10.90
C GLY A 107 9.59 -20.89 -9.67
N GLY A 108 10.56 -21.55 -9.02
CA GLY A 108 11.28 -21.00 -7.88
C GLY A 108 12.05 -19.72 -8.21
N TYR A 109 12.73 -19.67 -9.36
CA TYR A 109 13.42 -18.46 -9.82
C TYR A 109 12.45 -17.28 -10.05
N TYR A 110 11.35 -17.51 -10.77
CA TYR A 110 10.37 -16.46 -11.05
C TYR A 110 9.62 -16.00 -9.80
N VAL A 111 9.20 -16.92 -8.92
CA VAL A 111 8.55 -16.55 -7.66
C VAL A 111 9.53 -15.86 -6.73
N GLY A 112 10.73 -16.41 -6.56
CA GLY A 112 11.78 -15.87 -5.69
C GLY A 112 12.17 -14.45 -6.09
N SER A 113 12.48 -14.20 -7.36
CA SER A 113 12.85 -12.87 -7.87
C SER A 113 11.77 -11.81 -7.63
N ASN A 114 10.49 -12.18 -7.68
CA ASN A 114 9.35 -11.29 -7.41
C ASN A 114 8.98 -11.21 -5.92
N ALA A 115 9.47 -12.16 -5.10
CA ALA A 115 9.26 -12.18 -3.65
C ALA A 115 10.33 -11.42 -2.88
N VAL A 116 11.49 -11.11 -3.49
CA VAL A 116 12.48 -10.18 -2.92
C VAL A 116 11.86 -8.79 -2.77
N ASN A 117 12.26 -8.07 -1.72
CA ASN A 117 11.74 -6.75 -1.35
C ASN A 117 11.54 -5.84 -2.57
N PHE A 118 10.32 -5.33 -2.70
CA PHE A 118 9.89 -4.31 -3.68
C PHE A 118 9.91 -4.70 -5.18
N ASN A 119 10.25 -5.94 -5.55
CA ASN A 119 10.20 -6.39 -6.95
C ASN A 119 8.80 -6.83 -7.42
N GLY A 120 7.93 -7.26 -6.51
CA GLY A 120 6.59 -7.75 -6.82
C GLY A 120 5.49 -7.04 -6.04
N THR A 121 4.29 -6.95 -6.63
CA THR A 121 3.12 -6.27 -6.03
C THR A 121 2.73 -6.88 -4.68
N LEU A 122 2.94 -8.19 -4.49
CA LEU A 122 2.67 -8.84 -3.21
C LEU A 122 3.58 -8.31 -2.09
N ALA A 123 4.87 -8.08 -2.38
CA ALA A 123 5.81 -7.56 -1.39
C ALA A 123 5.36 -6.17 -0.92
N TRP A 124 4.89 -5.33 -1.85
CA TRP A 124 4.28 -4.04 -1.54
C TRP A 124 3.02 -4.17 -0.67
N GLN A 125 2.10 -5.10 -1.00
CA GLN A 125 0.90 -5.33 -0.20
C GLN A 125 1.20 -5.86 1.21
N ILE A 126 2.18 -6.73 1.35
CA ILE A 126 2.63 -7.23 2.67
C ILE A 126 3.26 -6.09 3.47
N GLN A 127 4.08 -5.25 2.82
CA GLN A 127 4.68 -4.10 3.47
C GLN A 127 3.61 -3.09 3.90
N GLU A 128 2.65 -2.78 3.03
CA GLU A 128 1.49 -1.93 3.32
C GLU A 128 0.72 -2.49 4.54
N LEU A 129 0.44 -3.79 4.57
CA LEU A 129 -0.23 -4.42 5.73
C LEU A 129 0.58 -4.34 7.03
N LYS A 130 1.91 -4.31 6.95
CA LYS A 130 2.79 -4.22 8.13
C LYS A 130 2.94 -2.78 8.64
N THR A 131 2.97 -1.79 7.76
CA THR A 131 3.29 -0.40 8.11
C THR A 131 2.07 0.53 8.13
N GLU A 132 0.96 0.14 7.52
CA GLU A 132 -0.27 0.94 7.47
C GLU A 132 -0.99 0.93 8.82
N THR A 133 -1.15 2.10 9.40
CA THR A 133 -2.04 2.33 10.53
C THR A 133 -3.37 2.86 10.03
N ARG A 134 -4.50 2.33 10.55
CA ARG A 134 -5.84 2.81 10.21
C ARG A 134 -6.51 3.49 11.40
N VAL A 135 -6.96 4.72 11.18
CA VAL A 135 -7.66 5.54 12.19
C VAL A 135 -9.05 5.89 11.67
N LYS A 136 -10.06 5.83 12.54
CA LYS A 136 -11.39 6.34 12.23
C LYS A 136 -11.43 7.79 12.70
N LEU A 137 -11.84 8.72 11.83
CA LEU A 137 -12.09 10.10 12.25
C LEU A 137 -13.27 10.14 13.22
N GLU A 138 -13.17 10.97 14.25
CA GLU A 138 -14.27 11.20 15.18
C GLU A 138 -15.48 11.81 14.47
N ASN A 139 -15.21 12.74 13.55
CA ASN A 139 -16.21 13.41 12.73
C ASN A 139 -15.67 13.57 11.30
N ASP A 140 -16.47 13.17 10.31
CA ASP A 140 -16.10 13.21 8.89
C ASP A 140 -16.47 14.52 8.20
N ASN A 141 -16.88 15.56 8.94
CA ASN A 141 -17.20 16.87 8.41
C ASN A 141 -16.05 17.87 8.59
N PHE A 142 -15.49 18.36 7.48
CA PHE A 142 -14.37 19.29 7.46
C PHE A 142 -14.70 20.66 8.09
N TYR A 143 -15.95 21.13 8.02
CA TYR A 143 -16.33 22.42 8.60
C TYR A 143 -16.20 22.43 10.13
N THR A 144 -16.38 21.27 10.76
CA THR A 144 -16.28 21.11 12.22
C THR A 144 -14.93 20.55 12.65
N THR A 145 -14.47 19.47 12.00
CA THR A 145 -13.24 18.76 12.38
C THR A 145 -12.00 19.56 12.02
N LYS A 146 -12.05 20.31 10.90
CA LYS A 146 -10.93 21.05 10.32
C LYS A 146 -9.65 20.19 10.23
N LEU A 147 -8.49 20.82 10.11
CA LEU A 147 -7.22 20.10 10.04
C LEU A 147 -6.74 19.63 11.41
N ASP A 148 -6.94 20.42 12.46
CA ASP A 148 -6.53 20.07 13.83
C ASP A 148 -7.16 18.74 14.29
N GLY A 149 -8.47 18.56 14.14
CA GLY A 149 -9.11 17.29 14.53
C GLY A 149 -8.60 16.07 13.76
N ILE A 150 -8.17 16.26 12.49
CA ILE A 150 -7.54 15.19 11.70
C ILE A 150 -6.15 14.86 12.27
N ILE A 151 -5.33 15.88 12.55
CA ILE A 151 -3.98 15.70 13.10
C ILE A 151 -4.03 15.12 14.53
N ASP A 152 -4.97 15.55 15.36
CA ASP A 152 -5.16 15.04 16.72
C ASP A 152 -5.50 13.54 16.70
N SER A 153 -6.43 13.12 15.83
CA SER A 153 -6.79 11.71 15.62
C SER A 153 -5.57 10.85 15.23
N VAL A 154 -4.66 11.41 14.41
CA VAL A 154 -3.41 10.75 14.00
C VAL A 154 -2.42 10.69 15.17
N ASN A 155 -2.26 11.81 15.88
CA ASN A 155 -1.32 11.96 16.99
C ASN A 155 -1.64 11.01 18.16
N GLU A 156 -2.91 10.86 18.51
CA GLU A 156 -3.35 9.91 19.53
C GLU A 156 -2.93 8.47 19.20
N LYS A 157 -2.91 8.11 17.91
CA LYS A 157 -2.64 6.73 17.50
C LYS A 157 -1.16 6.39 17.43
N MET A 158 -0.32 7.31 16.96
CA MET A 158 1.07 7.00 16.62
C MET A 158 2.12 7.91 17.25
N LYS A 159 1.70 8.88 18.09
CA LYS A 159 2.55 9.87 18.77
C LYS A 159 3.51 10.57 17.79
N LEU A 160 3.01 11.65 17.19
CA LEU A 160 3.80 12.47 16.28
C LEU A 160 4.93 13.19 17.03
N GLU A 161 5.98 13.53 16.29
CA GLU A 161 7.10 14.33 16.77
C GLU A 161 6.66 15.76 17.15
N PRO A 162 7.44 16.44 18.01
CA PRO A 162 7.10 17.78 18.51
C PRO A 162 7.06 18.85 17.42
N TYR A 163 7.96 18.78 16.44
CA TYR A 163 8.02 19.74 15.34
C TYR A 163 7.55 19.06 14.05
N LEU A 164 6.53 19.63 13.43
CA LEU A 164 5.89 19.07 12.25
C LEU A 164 5.93 20.09 11.12
N MET A 165 6.35 19.65 9.94
CA MET A 165 6.37 20.48 8.74
C MET A 165 5.55 19.78 7.65
N THR A 166 4.83 20.54 6.84
CA THR A 166 4.19 20.00 5.64
C THR A 166 4.46 20.91 4.46
N ASN A 167 4.58 20.33 3.27
CA ASN A 167 4.63 21.06 2.00
C ASN A 167 3.58 20.52 1.02
N ASP A 168 2.72 19.61 1.47
CA ASP A 168 1.72 18.97 0.64
C ASP A 168 0.53 18.54 1.48
N LEU A 169 -0.53 19.33 1.37
CA LEU A 169 -1.81 19.04 1.96
C LEU A 169 -2.90 19.33 0.95
N ARG A 170 -3.77 18.34 0.77
CA ARG A 170 -5.00 18.45 -0.01
C ARG A 170 -6.12 17.75 0.75
N ILE A 171 -7.25 18.45 0.90
CA ILE A 171 -8.46 17.90 1.48
C ILE A 171 -9.60 18.25 0.54
N ASP A 172 -10.26 17.22 0.00
CA ASP A 172 -11.46 17.38 -0.81
C ASP A 172 -12.68 17.06 0.05
N PHE A 173 -13.72 17.87 -0.08
CA PHE A 173 -14.95 17.74 0.68
C PHE A 173 -16.17 18.10 -0.15
N GLU A 174 -17.29 17.47 0.17
CA GLU A 174 -18.57 17.67 -0.48
C GLU A 174 -19.25 18.95 0.01
N LYS A 175 -20.34 19.35 -0.65
CA LYS A 175 -21.06 20.59 -0.34
C LYS A 175 -21.47 20.74 1.13
N ASP A 176 -21.86 19.65 1.77
CA ASP A 176 -22.26 19.62 3.18
C ASP A 176 -21.07 19.62 4.17
N GLY A 177 -19.83 19.59 3.65
CA GLY A 177 -18.59 19.56 4.42
C GLY A 177 -18.03 18.16 4.62
N THR A 178 -18.73 17.12 4.17
CA THR A 178 -18.28 15.75 4.32
C THR A 178 -16.97 15.51 3.57
N ILE A 179 -15.94 15.07 4.28
CA ILE A 179 -14.62 14.79 3.71
C ILE A 179 -14.76 13.63 2.72
N ALA A 180 -14.32 13.88 1.49
CA ALA A 180 -14.27 12.89 0.42
C ALA A 180 -12.88 12.26 0.34
N GLU A 181 -11.83 13.08 0.33
CA GLU A 181 -10.44 12.64 0.20
C GLU A 181 -9.50 13.48 1.07
N ILE A 182 -8.47 12.83 1.63
CA ILE A 182 -7.37 13.48 2.36
C ILE A 182 -6.07 12.99 1.73
N TYR A 183 -5.16 13.91 1.47
CA TYR A 183 -3.77 13.63 1.16
C TYR A 183 -2.90 14.64 1.89
N ILE A 184 -2.14 14.19 2.89
CA ILE A 184 -1.24 15.05 3.67
C ILE A 184 0.08 14.33 3.81
N TYR A 185 1.18 15.01 3.48
CA TYR A 185 2.51 14.55 3.80
C TYR A 185 3.14 15.44 4.88
N ILE A 186 3.52 14.83 6.00
CA ILE A 186 4.09 15.51 7.16
C ILE A 186 5.49 14.98 7.42
N TYR A 187 6.43 15.88 7.64
CA TYR A 187 7.75 15.60 8.15
C TYR A 187 7.77 15.82 9.66
N GLY A 188 8.22 14.82 10.41
CA GLY A 188 8.35 14.87 11.86
C GLY A 188 9.81 15.03 12.28
N PHE A 189 10.07 16.05 13.10
CA PHE A 189 11.39 16.41 13.59
C PHE A 189 11.45 16.36 15.11
N ASP A 190 12.56 15.86 15.64
CA ASP A 190 12.81 15.84 17.09
C ASP A 190 13.06 17.25 17.67
N GLN A 191 13.37 17.30 18.97
CA GLN A 191 13.64 18.56 19.68
C GLN A 191 14.81 19.35 19.10
N ASP A 192 15.77 18.66 18.48
CA ASP A 192 16.95 19.25 17.84
C ASP A 192 16.69 19.60 16.36
N LYS A 193 15.42 19.53 15.92
CA LYS A 193 14.97 19.78 14.54
C LYS A 193 15.61 18.86 13.51
N LYS A 194 15.98 17.64 13.92
CA LYS A 194 16.50 16.60 13.03
C LYS A 194 15.35 15.73 12.53
N LEU A 195 15.35 15.43 11.22
CA LEU A 195 14.28 14.65 10.59
C LEU A 195 14.25 13.21 11.10
N GLN A 196 13.17 12.81 11.76
CA GLN A 196 13.00 11.46 12.29
C GLN A 196 12.04 10.63 11.45
N SER A 197 10.92 11.20 11.02
CA SER A 197 9.84 10.45 10.38
C SER A 197 9.18 11.23 9.24
N GLY A 198 8.64 10.50 8.27
CA GLY A 198 7.67 10.99 7.29
C GLY A 198 6.32 10.29 7.48
N TYR A 199 5.24 11.04 7.39
CA TYR A 199 3.88 10.52 7.52
C TYR A 199 3.07 10.86 6.28
N LEU A 200 2.58 9.83 5.60
CA LEU A 200 1.59 9.98 4.55
C LEU A 200 0.22 9.64 5.10
N ILE A 201 -0.61 10.66 5.29
CA ILE A 201 -2.02 10.54 5.72
C ILE A 201 -2.89 10.54 4.47
N TYR A 202 -3.62 9.47 4.26
CA TYR A 202 -4.44 9.26 3.08
C TYR A 202 -5.85 8.78 3.44
N PHE A 203 -6.85 9.37 2.81
CA PHE A 203 -8.24 8.95 2.94
C PHE A 203 -8.95 9.05 1.59
N ASP A 204 -9.79 8.06 1.31
CA ASP A 204 -10.65 8.03 0.13
C ASP A 204 -11.94 7.33 0.53
N LYS A 205 -13.01 8.14 0.70
CA LYS A 205 -14.32 7.68 1.18
C LYS A 205 -14.94 6.61 0.28
N LYS A 206 -14.57 6.56 -1.02
CA LYS A 206 -15.07 5.54 -1.96
C LYS A 206 -14.43 4.18 -1.72
N LYS A 207 -13.20 4.15 -1.18
CA LYS A 207 -12.45 2.91 -0.94
C LYS A 207 -12.58 2.40 0.49
N ASN A 208 -12.62 3.29 1.48
CA ASN A 208 -12.61 2.92 2.90
C ASN A 208 -13.23 4.02 3.77
N ASN A 209 -13.71 3.65 4.96
CA ASN A 209 -14.22 4.58 5.97
C ASN A 209 -13.19 4.95 7.05
N LYS A 210 -11.92 4.60 6.85
CA LYS A 210 -10.81 4.87 7.76
C LYS A 210 -9.68 5.59 7.02
N VAL A 211 -9.06 6.54 7.71
CA VAL A 211 -7.83 7.20 7.30
C VAL A 211 -6.69 6.21 7.42
N LYS A 212 -5.90 6.09 6.36
CA LYS A 212 -4.67 5.33 6.32
C LYS A 212 -3.50 6.24 6.63
N ILE A 213 -2.55 5.76 7.42
CA ILE A 213 -1.32 6.47 7.71
C ILE A 213 -0.16 5.53 7.44
N HIS A 214 0.75 5.96 6.56
CA HIS A 214 2.03 5.29 6.34
C HIS A 214 3.13 6.10 7.02
N LYS A 215 3.83 5.46 7.95
CA LYS A 215 5.02 6.02 8.58
C LYS A 215 6.26 5.52 7.84
N GLN A 216 7.18 6.43 7.56
CA GLN A 216 8.53 6.15 7.11
C GLN A 216 9.51 6.67 8.15
N ASP A 217 10.25 5.78 8.80
CA ASP A 217 11.29 6.15 9.75
C ASP A 217 12.59 6.48 8.99
N TRP A 218 13.14 7.66 9.25
CA TRP A 218 14.43 8.13 8.72
C TRP A 218 15.55 8.07 9.76
N ASN A 219 15.22 7.99 11.06
CA ASN A 219 16.20 7.90 12.16
C ASN A 219 17.30 8.98 12.13
N GLY A 220 16.98 10.18 11.65
CA GLY A 220 17.96 11.26 11.50
C GLY A 220 18.82 11.21 10.23
N GLU A 221 18.59 10.28 9.30
CA GLU A 221 19.36 10.17 8.05
C GLU A 221 18.68 10.88 6.87
N GLY A 222 17.51 11.50 7.08
CA GLY A 222 16.80 12.21 6.04
C GLY A 222 17.47 13.53 5.64
N THR A 223 17.28 13.94 4.39
CA THR A 223 17.91 15.15 3.80
C THR A 223 17.08 16.43 3.97
N THR A 224 15.81 16.31 4.41
CA THR A 224 14.93 17.47 4.59
C THR A 224 15.29 18.23 5.86
N VAL A 225 15.46 19.54 5.74
CA VAL A 225 15.73 20.46 6.86
C VAL A 225 14.41 21.10 7.31
N TYR A 226 14.26 21.30 8.61
CA TYR A 226 13.10 21.96 9.17
C TYR A 226 13.07 23.45 8.79
N ASP A 227 11.99 23.88 8.14
CA ASP A 227 11.71 25.28 7.83
C ASP A 227 10.55 25.79 8.70
N PRO A 228 10.80 26.74 9.61
CA PRO A 228 9.76 27.32 10.47
C PRO A 228 8.59 27.95 9.70
N ASN A 229 8.81 28.43 8.46
CA ASN A 229 7.76 29.02 7.64
C ASN A 229 6.80 27.97 7.05
N ASN A 230 7.19 26.70 7.05
CA ASN A 230 6.36 25.58 6.60
C ASN A 230 5.86 24.73 7.78
N ASP A 231 5.98 25.23 9.01
CA ASP A 231 5.48 24.55 10.19
C ASP A 231 3.97 24.28 10.08
N LEU A 232 3.57 23.05 10.42
CA LEU A 232 2.18 22.59 10.30
C LEU A 232 1.23 23.45 11.13
N SER A 233 1.67 24.03 12.25
CA SER A 233 0.87 24.91 13.08
C SER A 233 0.40 26.16 12.31
N ILE A 234 1.18 26.67 11.36
CA ILE A 234 0.77 27.79 10.50
C ILE A 234 -0.45 27.37 9.68
N VAL A 235 -0.39 26.21 9.04
CA VAL A 235 -1.50 25.69 8.21
C VAL A 235 -2.74 25.42 9.06
N ILE A 236 -2.57 24.82 10.24
CA ILE A 236 -3.66 24.57 11.20
C ILE A 236 -4.32 25.90 11.58
N ASN A 237 -3.53 26.90 11.98
CA ASN A 237 -4.05 28.19 12.41
C ASN A 237 -4.76 28.94 11.27
N MET A 238 -4.18 28.96 10.08
CA MET A 238 -4.86 29.58 8.93
C MET A 238 -6.22 28.92 8.65
N LEU A 239 -6.33 27.59 8.67
CA LEU A 239 -7.63 26.90 8.47
C LEU A 239 -8.63 27.10 9.62
N LYS A 240 -8.15 27.45 10.82
CA LYS A 240 -9.03 27.90 11.91
C LYS A 240 -9.70 29.24 11.57
N TRP A 241 -8.94 30.16 10.99
CA TRP A 241 -9.40 31.53 10.72
C TRP A 241 -10.14 31.68 9.40
N ILE A 242 -9.78 30.91 8.36
CA ILE A 242 -10.42 31.00 7.06
C ILE A 242 -11.89 30.54 7.18
N PRO A 243 -12.88 31.36 6.76
CA PRO A 243 -14.29 31.00 6.81
C PRO A 243 -14.65 30.08 5.62
N VAL A 244 -14.09 28.87 5.62
CA VAL A 244 -14.15 27.92 4.50
C VAL A 244 -15.59 27.68 4.05
N LYS A 245 -16.52 27.48 5.00
CA LYS A 245 -17.92 27.17 4.71
C LYS A 245 -18.62 28.32 4.00
N GLU A 246 -18.38 29.54 4.43
CA GLU A 246 -18.97 30.75 3.89
C GLU A 246 -18.42 31.02 2.49
N GLU A 247 -17.11 30.83 2.31
CA GLU A 247 -16.40 30.98 1.05
C GLU A 247 -16.96 30.05 -0.04
N VAL A 248 -16.96 28.74 0.21
CA VAL A 248 -17.34 27.75 -0.79
C VAL A 248 -18.83 27.78 -1.12
N LYS A 249 -19.68 28.18 -0.15
CA LYS A 249 -21.12 28.36 -0.37
C LYS A 249 -21.43 29.37 -1.48
N ARG A 250 -20.58 30.37 -1.69
CA ARG A 250 -20.76 31.40 -2.74
C ARG A 250 -20.65 30.82 -4.14
N TRP A 251 -19.92 29.71 -4.30
CA TRP A 251 -19.75 29.07 -5.61
C TRP A 251 -20.90 28.13 -5.98
N ASN A 252 -21.63 27.60 -4.99
CA ASN A 252 -22.76 26.69 -5.18
C ASN A 252 -22.44 25.44 -6.03
N GLU A 253 -21.25 24.87 -5.85
CA GLU A 253 -20.81 23.64 -6.52
C GLU A 253 -20.99 22.39 -5.62
N GLY A 254 -20.83 21.21 -6.22
CA GLY A 254 -20.99 19.93 -5.53
C GLY A 254 -19.81 19.55 -4.62
N ARG A 255 -18.59 19.94 -5.02
CA ARG A 255 -17.34 19.52 -4.38
C ARG A 255 -16.32 20.64 -4.36
N TYR A 256 -15.56 20.70 -3.28
CA TYR A 256 -14.56 21.73 -3.01
C TYR A 256 -13.27 21.10 -2.52
N ALA A 257 -12.19 21.87 -2.56
CA ALA A 257 -10.91 21.42 -2.05
C ALA A 257 -10.12 22.55 -1.38
N VAL A 258 -9.36 22.16 -0.37
CA VAL A 258 -8.31 22.94 0.27
C VAL A 258 -6.98 22.41 -0.20
N LEU A 259 -6.06 23.28 -0.59
CA LEU A 259 -4.71 22.95 -1.01
C LEU A 259 -3.69 23.82 -0.29
N TYR A 260 -2.63 23.20 0.21
CA TYR A 260 -1.43 23.86 0.69
C TYR A 260 -0.20 23.17 0.08
N LYS A 261 0.70 23.97 -0.48
CA LYS A 261 1.92 23.50 -1.17
C LYS A 261 3.18 24.22 -0.69
N GLY A 262 3.22 24.58 0.60
CA GLY A 262 4.32 25.36 1.17
C GLY A 262 4.26 26.85 0.81
N ILE A 263 5.43 27.48 0.83
CA ILE A 263 5.65 28.87 0.39
C ILE A 263 5.47 28.96 -1.13
N ARG A 264 4.59 29.86 -1.57
CA ARG A 264 4.26 30.08 -2.99
C ARG A 264 4.38 31.55 -3.32
N ASN A 265 4.87 31.86 -4.53
CA ASN A 265 4.88 33.20 -5.09
C ASN A 265 3.85 33.29 -6.22
N TRP A 266 2.91 34.24 -6.12
CA TRP A 266 1.82 34.44 -7.08
C TRP A 266 2.06 35.62 -8.05
N GLY A 267 3.26 36.19 -8.02
CA GLY A 267 3.69 37.28 -8.89
C GLY A 267 2.79 38.50 -8.74
N ILE A 268 2.35 39.06 -9.86
CA ILE A 268 1.49 40.25 -9.91
C ILE A 268 0.00 39.95 -9.75
N THR A 269 -0.40 38.68 -9.63
CA THR A 269 -1.81 38.28 -9.54
C THR A 269 -2.42 38.80 -8.25
N ARG A 270 -3.50 39.58 -8.35
CA ARG A 270 -4.25 40.09 -7.17
C ARG A 270 -5.61 39.42 -6.99
N ASP A 271 -6.14 38.80 -8.04
CA ASP A 271 -7.46 38.17 -8.01
C ASP A 271 -7.51 36.98 -7.07
N GLY A 272 -8.49 37.01 -6.15
CA GLY A 272 -8.68 35.99 -5.14
C GLY A 272 -7.57 35.91 -4.09
N ILE A 273 -6.68 36.90 -4.00
CA ILE A 273 -5.60 36.93 -2.99
C ILE A 273 -6.05 37.68 -1.74
N HIS A 274 -5.96 37.00 -0.60
CA HIS A 274 -6.27 37.52 0.73
C HIS A 274 -5.05 37.35 1.62
N TYR A 275 -4.68 38.37 2.38
CA TYR A 275 -3.60 38.27 3.36
C TYR A 275 -4.20 38.13 4.75
N ILE A 276 -3.66 37.20 5.53
CA ILE A 276 -4.08 36.95 6.91
C ILE A 276 -2.86 36.94 7.83
N ASP A 277 -3.04 37.49 9.03
CA ASP A 277 -2.02 37.43 10.08
C ASP A 277 -2.16 36.22 11.01
N GLU A 278 -1.26 36.13 11.99
CA GLU A 278 -1.28 35.14 13.08
C GLU A 278 -2.63 35.01 13.80
N LYS A 279 -3.41 36.10 13.84
CA LYS A 279 -4.72 36.18 14.51
C LYS A 279 -5.88 36.09 13.52
N GLY A 280 -5.61 35.79 12.25
CA GLY A 280 -6.62 35.70 11.20
C GLY A 280 -7.17 37.05 10.74
N LYS A 281 -6.54 38.17 11.13
CA LYS A 281 -6.97 39.50 10.70
C LYS A 281 -6.60 39.70 9.24
N ALA A 282 -7.57 40.18 8.45
CA ALA A 282 -7.33 40.53 7.06
C ALA A 282 -6.35 41.72 6.98
N ILE A 283 -5.29 41.56 6.19
CA ILE A 283 -4.34 42.61 5.86
C ILE A 283 -4.70 43.15 4.46
N PRO A 284 -4.70 44.47 4.24
CA PRO A 284 -4.99 45.06 2.93
C PRO A 284 -4.08 44.51 1.82
N SER A 285 -4.67 44.22 0.65
CA SER A 285 -3.97 43.53 -0.44
C SER A 285 -2.78 44.29 -1.03
N ILE A 286 -2.69 45.60 -0.78
CA ILE A 286 -1.64 46.50 -1.27
C ILE A 286 -0.31 46.29 -0.50
N ALA A 287 -0.32 45.57 0.62
CA ALA A 287 0.80 45.52 1.56
C ALA A 287 2.03 44.69 1.11
N ASP A 288 1.91 43.84 0.08
CA ASP A 288 3.06 43.05 -0.40
C ASP A 288 3.23 43.12 -1.93
N PRO A 289 4.39 43.58 -2.44
CA PRO A 289 4.71 43.53 -3.86
C PRO A 289 5.03 42.12 -4.37
N GLY A 290 5.40 41.18 -3.50
CA GLY A 290 5.88 39.85 -3.90
C GLY A 290 4.81 38.74 -3.94
N ASN A 291 3.61 38.96 -3.39
CA ASN A 291 2.52 37.98 -3.26
C ASN A 291 3.02 36.57 -2.91
N SER A 292 3.96 36.53 -1.96
CA SER A 292 4.69 35.32 -1.60
C SER A 292 4.42 34.93 -0.16
N GLY A 293 4.39 33.64 0.15
CA GLY A 293 4.26 33.14 1.51
C GLY A 293 3.55 31.79 1.58
N PRO A 294 3.44 31.21 2.78
CA PRO A 294 2.61 30.04 3.04
C PRO A 294 1.19 30.34 2.55
N THR A 295 0.69 29.54 1.60
CA THR A 295 -0.59 29.81 0.92
C THR A 295 -1.53 28.63 1.03
N ILE A 296 -2.74 28.89 1.54
CA ILE A 296 -3.88 27.98 1.42
C ILE A 296 -4.76 28.44 0.27
N SER A 297 -5.06 27.53 -0.65
CA SER A 297 -5.99 27.77 -1.75
C SER A 297 -7.28 26.98 -1.50
N LEU A 298 -8.41 27.68 -1.52
CA LEU A 298 -9.74 27.11 -1.68
C LEU A 298 -10.09 27.14 -3.16
N TYR A 299 -10.59 26.04 -3.70
CA TYR A 299 -10.94 25.95 -5.12
C TYR A 299 -11.98 24.86 -5.37
N ILE A 300 -12.48 24.83 -6.61
CA ILE A 300 -13.35 23.78 -7.12
C ILE A 300 -12.51 22.90 -8.04
N PRO A 301 -12.32 21.61 -7.72
CA PRO A 301 -11.55 20.70 -8.55
C PRO A 301 -12.07 20.66 -9.99
N GLY A 302 -11.19 20.91 -10.96
CA GLY A 302 -11.49 20.87 -12.40
C GLY A 302 -12.20 22.09 -12.96
N LYS A 303 -12.34 23.17 -12.18
CA LYS A 303 -12.90 24.46 -12.62
C LYS A 303 -12.00 25.65 -12.29
N GLU A 304 -10.72 25.42 -12.06
CA GLU A 304 -9.74 26.43 -11.61
C GLU A 304 -9.54 27.54 -12.65
N ASP A 305 -9.68 27.22 -13.95
CA ASP A 305 -9.58 28.18 -15.05
C ASP A 305 -10.86 29.01 -15.24
N MET A 306 -11.99 28.53 -14.72
CA MET A 306 -13.30 29.18 -14.85
C MET A 306 -13.66 30.01 -13.61
N ILE A 307 -13.31 29.50 -12.44
CA ILE A 307 -13.60 30.11 -11.14
C ILE A 307 -12.27 30.29 -10.41
N PRO A 308 -11.78 31.54 -10.28
CA PRO A 308 -10.52 31.82 -9.61
C PRO A 308 -10.50 31.29 -8.16
N PRO A 309 -9.48 30.50 -7.79
CA PRO A 309 -9.27 30.06 -6.41
C PRO A 309 -9.17 31.23 -5.42
N GLN A 310 -9.74 31.07 -4.23
CA GLN A 310 -9.48 31.99 -3.11
C GLN A 310 -8.22 31.54 -2.38
N ARG A 311 -7.20 32.39 -2.38
CA ARG A 311 -5.86 32.12 -1.89
C ARG A 311 -5.57 33.00 -0.69
N TYR A 312 -5.36 32.38 0.45
CA TYR A 312 -5.02 33.04 1.70
C TYR A 312 -3.53 32.90 1.94
N ILE A 313 -2.83 34.03 2.01
CA ILE A 313 -1.39 34.11 2.21
C ILE A 313 -1.11 34.55 3.65
N TYR A 314 -0.32 33.77 4.37
CA TYR A 314 0.09 34.10 5.73
C TYR A 314 1.14 35.22 5.78
N LYS A 315 0.96 36.18 6.69
CA LYS A 315 1.85 37.34 6.88
C LYS A 315 2.01 37.75 8.35
N PRO A 316 3.19 38.25 8.77
CA PRO A 316 4.46 38.16 8.08
C PRO A 316 4.98 36.72 8.07
N PHE A 317 5.90 36.40 7.17
CA PHE A 317 6.67 35.15 7.21
C PHE A 317 8.13 35.52 6.93
N PHE A 318 9.08 34.72 7.42
CA PHE A 318 10.49 35.00 7.25
C PHE A 318 10.87 34.82 5.78
N ARG A 319 11.39 35.87 5.15
CA ARG A 319 12.11 35.76 3.88
C ARG A 319 13.56 35.50 4.24
N GLU A 320 14.12 34.38 3.77
CA GLU A 320 15.58 34.33 3.64
C GLU A 320 15.95 35.38 2.58
N GLU A 321 16.79 36.35 2.96
CA GLU A 321 17.32 37.38 2.07
C GLU A 321 18.34 36.81 1.08
#